data_AF-A0A2V9JAQ2-F1
#
_entry.id   AF-A0A2V9JAQ2-F1
#
_cell.length_a   1.000
_cell.length_b   1.000
_cell.length_c   1.000
_cell.angle_alpha   90.00
_cell.angle_beta   90.00
_cell.angle_gamma   90.00
#
_symmetry.space_group_name_H-M   'P 1'
#
loop_
_entity.id
_entity.type
_entity.pdbx_description
1 polymer ?
#
loop_
_entity_poly.entity_id
_entity_poly.type
_entity_poly.pdbx_seq_one_letter_code
_entity_poly.pdbx_strand_id
1 'polypeptide(L)'
;QTIRIENTDVIFVTYALQDEDKEDDVPGEGHGYVNAFDTAGNLLTRVASKGQLNSPWGLALAPDDFGKFSGDLLVGNFGNGRIHAFDPTMVTGRGEFQHRGPLHSAGGPPIAIEGLWGLAFGNGGNAGPKDVLFFTAGPSHEEHGLLANSSRFRRLAVSAESRHGTPVLLIASEPHTATSGYHFSRGDRSEEREELSQG
;
A
#
# COMPACT_ATOMS: atom_id res chain seq x y z
N GLN A 1 -1.69 -8.76 -8.22
CA GLN A 1 -0.32 -8.31 -8.58
C GLN A 1 0.70 -9.09 -7.76
N THR A 2 1.94 -9.27 -8.24
CA THR A 2 3.02 -9.94 -7.50
C THR A 2 4.06 -8.94 -7.04
N ILE A 3 4.34 -8.87 -5.73
CA ILE A 3 5.39 -8.03 -5.16
C ILE A 3 6.37 -8.94 -4.40
N ARG A 4 7.64 -8.90 -4.80
CA ARG A 4 8.72 -9.46 -3.97
C ARG A 4 9.07 -8.41 -2.93
N ILE A 5 8.96 -8.76 -1.66
CA ILE A 5 9.46 -7.91 -0.58
C ILE A 5 10.96 -8.21 -0.43
N GLU A 6 11.79 -7.17 -0.52
CA GLU A 6 13.25 -7.30 -0.50
C GLU A 6 13.74 -8.09 0.72
N ASN A 7 14.81 -8.87 0.54
CA ASN A 7 15.45 -9.73 1.55
C ASN A 7 14.62 -10.91 2.09
N THR A 8 13.57 -11.32 1.37
CA THR A 8 12.88 -12.59 1.64
C THR A 8 12.97 -13.52 0.43
N ASP A 9 13.05 -14.84 0.68
CA ASP A 9 12.80 -15.89 -0.33
C ASP A 9 11.30 -16.19 -0.47
N VAL A 10 10.47 -15.23 -0.07
CA VAL A 10 9.02 -15.30 -0.07
C VAL A 10 8.46 -14.25 -1.03
N ILE A 11 7.50 -14.67 -1.84
CA ILE A 11 6.75 -13.83 -2.77
C ILE A 11 5.34 -13.69 -2.23
N PHE A 12 4.93 -12.45 -1.94
CA PHE A 12 3.56 -12.17 -1.51
C PHE A 12 2.73 -11.74 -2.71
N VAL A 13 1.54 -12.33 -2.83
CA VAL A 13 0.63 -12.08 -3.95
C VAL A 13 -0.74 -11.71 -3.40
N THR A 14 -1.25 -10.56 -3.82
CA THR A 14 -2.60 -10.12 -3.51
C THR A 14 -3.56 -10.47 -4.64
N TYR A 15 -4.79 -10.79 -4.23
CA TYR A 15 -5.91 -11.06 -5.13
C TYR A 15 -7.07 -10.18 -4.68
N ALA A 16 -7.64 -9.44 -5.62
CA ALA A 16 -8.88 -8.69 -5.44
C ALA A 16 -10.02 -9.41 -6.16
N LEU A 17 -11.26 -9.22 -5.70
CA LEU A 17 -12.43 -9.59 -6.49
C LEU A 17 -12.44 -8.77 -7.77
N GLN A 18 -12.70 -9.40 -8.91
CA GLN A 18 -12.88 -8.70 -10.18
C GLN A 18 -14.36 -8.50 -10.48
N ASP A 19 -14.66 -7.49 -11.30
CA ASP A 19 -15.99 -7.31 -11.86
C ASP A 19 -16.37 -8.44 -12.84
N GLU A 20 -17.58 -8.37 -13.38
CA GLU A 20 -18.09 -9.41 -14.30
C GLU A 20 -17.27 -9.51 -15.58
N ASP A 21 -16.71 -8.39 -16.04
CA ASP A 21 -15.91 -8.26 -17.25
C ASP A 21 -14.44 -8.69 -17.04
N LYS A 22 -13.99 -8.82 -15.79
CA LYS A 22 -12.64 -9.21 -15.34
C LYS A 22 -11.56 -8.21 -15.72
N GLU A 23 -11.92 -6.94 -15.81
CA GLU A 23 -11.01 -5.86 -16.18
C GLU A 23 -10.57 -5.09 -14.92
N ASP A 24 -11.51 -4.78 -14.03
CA ASP A 24 -11.27 -3.99 -12.83
C ASP A 24 -11.52 -4.76 -11.53
N ASP A 25 -10.96 -4.25 -10.43
CA ASP A 25 -11.28 -4.74 -9.10
C ASP A 25 -12.61 -4.18 -8.59
N VAL A 26 -13.32 -4.97 -7.78
CA VAL A 26 -14.54 -4.55 -7.08
C VAL A 26 -14.18 -4.25 -5.63
N PRO A 27 -14.04 -2.97 -5.23
CA PRO A 27 -13.76 -2.63 -3.85
C PRO A 27 -14.89 -3.08 -2.92
N GLY A 28 -14.52 -3.55 -1.73
CA GLY A 28 -15.44 -4.02 -0.69
C GLY A 28 -14.73 -4.82 0.40
N GLU A 29 -15.17 -4.69 1.66
CA GLU A 29 -14.63 -5.54 2.72
C GLU A 29 -14.93 -7.02 2.41
N GLY A 30 -13.89 -7.84 2.48
CA GLY A 30 -13.97 -9.26 2.16
C GLY A 30 -13.67 -9.61 0.70
N HIS A 31 -13.39 -8.62 -0.15
CA HIS A 31 -13.10 -8.79 -1.57
C HIS A 31 -11.61 -9.02 -1.84
N GLY A 32 -10.94 -9.83 -1.02
CA GLY A 32 -9.54 -10.11 -1.28
C GLY A 32 -8.94 -11.30 -0.57
N TYR A 33 -7.75 -11.67 -1.03
CA TYR A 33 -6.89 -12.68 -0.44
C TYR A 33 -5.44 -12.24 -0.55
N VAL A 34 -4.59 -12.74 0.35
CA VAL A 34 -3.13 -12.62 0.25
C VAL A 34 -2.51 -14.00 0.44
N ASN A 35 -1.59 -14.38 -0.44
CA ASN A 35 -0.84 -15.63 -0.36
C ASN A 35 0.66 -15.34 -0.26
N ALA A 36 1.40 -16.26 0.36
CA ALA A 36 2.84 -16.31 0.34
C ALA A 36 3.30 -17.54 -0.46
N PHE A 37 4.25 -17.35 -1.36
CA PHE A 37 4.86 -18.37 -2.19
C PHE A 37 6.37 -18.38 -1.99
N ASP A 38 7.04 -19.49 -2.29
CA ASP A 38 8.49 -19.48 -2.47
C ASP A 38 8.85 -18.96 -3.89
N THR A 39 10.15 -18.81 -4.15
CA THR A 39 10.65 -18.36 -5.45
C THR A 39 10.49 -19.40 -6.57
N ALA A 40 10.15 -20.65 -6.25
CA ALA A 40 9.78 -21.68 -7.21
C ALA A 40 8.28 -21.67 -7.55
N GLY A 41 7.49 -20.82 -6.89
CA GLY A 41 6.04 -20.69 -7.11
C GLY A 41 5.21 -21.66 -6.28
N ASN A 42 5.80 -22.38 -5.33
CA ASN A 42 5.02 -23.23 -4.42
C ASN A 42 4.31 -22.37 -3.38
N LEU A 43 3.03 -22.66 -3.13
CA LEU A 43 2.28 -21.99 -2.07
C LEU A 43 2.84 -22.39 -0.71
N LEU A 44 3.35 -21.41 0.03
CA LEU A 44 3.81 -21.60 1.41
C LEU A 44 2.63 -21.51 2.38
N THR A 45 1.83 -20.45 2.26
CA THR A 45 0.64 -20.26 3.10
C THR A 45 -0.34 -19.25 2.53
N ARG A 46 -1.60 -19.35 2.97
CA ARG A 46 -2.59 -18.28 2.89
C ARG A 46 -2.29 -17.29 4.01
N VAL A 47 -1.92 -16.06 3.67
CA VAL A 47 -1.68 -14.99 4.67
C VAL A 47 -3.00 -14.54 5.28
N ALA A 48 -4.01 -14.24 4.46
CA ALA A 48 -5.31 -13.78 4.91
C ALA A 48 -6.39 -14.01 3.86
N SER A 49 -7.62 -14.30 4.30
CA SER A 49 -8.79 -14.45 3.43
C SER A 49 -9.91 -13.50 3.83
N LYS A 50 -10.39 -12.71 2.86
CA LYS A 50 -11.56 -11.84 3.00
C LYS A 50 -11.42 -10.92 4.23
N GLY A 51 -12.50 -10.73 5.00
CA GLY A 51 -12.51 -9.91 6.21
C GLY A 51 -12.12 -8.48 5.91
N GLN A 52 -10.97 -8.07 6.43
CA GLN A 52 -10.48 -6.69 6.33
C GLN A 52 -9.84 -6.35 4.97
N LEU A 53 -9.70 -7.36 4.09
CA LEU A 53 -9.16 -7.17 2.76
C LEU A 53 -10.20 -6.53 1.83
N ASN A 54 -9.84 -5.38 1.26
CA ASN A 54 -10.66 -4.58 0.36
C ASN A 54 -9.77 -4.09 -0.79
N SER A 55 -9.77 -4.85 -1.89
CA SER A 55 -8.84 -4.68 -3.01
C SER A 55 -7.38 -4.56 -2.54
N PRO A 56 -6.79 -5.60 -1.93
CA PRO A 56 -5.44 -5.53 -1.39
C PRO A 56 -4.41 -5.33 -2.52
N TRP A 57 -3.51 -4.37 -2.34
CA TRP A 57 -2.53 -3.98 -3.37
C TRP A 57 -1.14 -3.74 -2.78
N GLY A 58 -1.01 -2.74 -1.92
CA GLY A 58 0.28 -2.39 -1.30
C GLY A 58 0.74 -3.44 -0.30
N LEU A 59 2.02 -3.80 -0.36
CA LEU A 59 2.63 -4.78 0.56
C LEU A 59 3.97 -4.26 1.05
N ALA A 60 4.21 -4.33 2.36
CA ALA A 60 5.51 -4.04 2.97
C ALA A 60 5.72 -4.88 4.23
N LEU A 61 6.93 -5.39 4.45
CA LEU A 61 7.31 -6.03 5.71
C LEU A 61 7.81 -4.95 6.66
N ALA A 62 7.21 -4.85 7.84
CA ALA A 62 7.63 -3.90 8.86
C ALA A 62 9.01 -4.27 9.43
N PRO A 63 9.93 -3.31 9.58
CA PRO A 63 11.22 -3.56 10.22
C PRO A 63 11.05 -3.86 11.72
N ASP A 64 12.08 -4.43 12.33
CA ASP A 64 12.07 -4.88 13.73
C ASP A 64 11.82 -3.75 14.74
N ASP A 65 12.02 -2.49 14.35
CA ASP A 65 11.86 -1.30 15.18
C ASP A 65 10.62 -0.44 14.86
N PHE A 66 9.68 -0.95 14.05
CA PHE A 66 8.44 -0.25 13.68
C PHE A 66 7.40 -0.10 14.81
N GLY A 67 7.67 -0.66 16.00
CA GLY A 67 6.82 -0.53 17.19
C GLY A 67 5.89 -1.71 17.36
N LYS A 68 4.59 -1.46 17.58
CA LYS A 68 3.62 -2.55 17.89
C LYS A 68 3.39 -3.56 16.74
N PHE A 69 3.80 -3.19 15.53
CA PHE A 69 3.70 -3.98 14.30
C PHE A 69 5.07 -4.37 13.75
N SER A 70 6.14 -4.29 14.55
CA SER A 70 7.47 -4.76 14.14
C SER A 70 7.41 -6.20 13.63
N GLY A 71 7.97 -6.46 12.44
CA GLY A 71 7.98 -7.78 11.81
C GLY A 71 6.67 -8.20 11.16
N ASP A 72 5.60 -7.41 11.27
CA ASP A 72 4.32 -7.73 10.63
C ASP A 72 4.38 -7.45 9.12
N LEU A 73 3.63 -8.25 8.35
CA LEU A 73 3.29 -7.90 6.98
C LEU A 73 2.19 -6.85 6.97
N LEU A 74 2.48 -5.69 6.38
CA LEU A 74 1.52 -4.62 6.15
C LEU A 74 0.85 -4.80 4.79
N VAL A 75 -0.48 -4.80 4.79
CA VAL A 75 -1.31 -4.90 3.60
C VAL A 75 -2.13 -3.62 3.44
N GLY A 76 -1.81 -2.85 2.42
CA GLY A 76 -2.56 -1.68 1.97
C GLY A 76 -3.75 -2.09 1.12
N ASN A 77 -4.92 -1.55 1.46
CA ASN A 77 -6.18 -1.82 0.78
C ASN A 77 -6.53 -0.63 -0.11
N PHE A 78 -6.51 -0.83 -1.42
CA PHE A 78 -6.78 0.22 -2.38
C PHE A 78 -8.21 0.76 -2.21
N GLY A 79 -9.19 -0.13 -2.03
CA GLY A 79 -10.60 0.25 -2.05
C GLY A 79 -11.08 1.08 -0.86
N ASN A 80 -10.38 1.05 0.28
CA ASN A 80 -10.73 1.90 1.45
C ASN A 80 -9.55 2.67 2.05
N GLY A 81 -8.36 2.53 1.48
CA GLY A 81 -7.15 3.23 1.91
C GLY A 81 -6.56 2.76 3.25
N ARG A 82 -7.08 1.68 3.85
CA ARG A 82 -6.61 1.19 5.15
C ARG A 82 -5.39 0.32 5.01
N ILE A 83 -4.49 0.40 5.98
CA ILE A 83 -3.33 -0.49 6.10
C ILE A 83 -3.56 -1.42 7.28
N HIS A 84 -3.57 -2.73 7.03
CA HIS A 84 -3.74 -3.77 8.05
C HIS A 84 -2.44 -4.54 8.27
N ALA A 85 -2.13 -4.85 9.53
CA ALA A 85 -0.94 -5.61 9.91
C ALA A 85 -1.29 -7.09 10.20
N PHE A 86 -0.44 -7.99 9.72
CA PHE A 86 -0.57 -9.44 9.89
C PHE A 86 0.75 -10.02 10.41
N ASP A 87 0.68 -10.68 11.57
CA ASP A 87 1.83 -11.27 12.25
C ASP A 87 2.15 -12.64 11.63
N PRO A 88 3.31 -12.78 10.94
CA PRO A 88 3.70 -14.03 10.30
C PRO A 88 4.13 -15.11 11.29
N THR A 89 4.39 -14.77 12.55
CA THR A 89 4.86 -15.69 13.58
C THR A 89 3.73 -16.37 14.34
N MET A 90 2.51 -15.83 14.25
CA MET A 90 1.31 -16.38 14.87
C MET A 90 0.31 -16.78 13.79
N VAL A 91 -0.15 -18.03 13.83
CA VAL A 91 -1.18 -18.53 12.93
C VAL A 91 -2.53 -18.71 13.64
N THR A 92 -3.60 -18.34 12.96
CA THR A 92 -4.98 -18.56 13.41
C THR A 92 -5.36 -20.05 13.30
N GLY A 93 -6.52 -20.43 13.84
CA GLY A 93 -7.06 -21.79 13.68
C GLY A 93 -7.33 -22.21 12.22
N ARG A 94 -7.26 -21.26 11.26
CA ARG A 94 -7.37 -21.53 9.81
C ARG A 94 -6.01 -21.66 9.12
N GLY A 95 -4.90 -21.56 9.86
CA GLY A 95 -3.54 -21.57 9.30
C GLY A 95 -3.12 -20.25 8.63
N GLU A 96 -3.91 -19.19 8.80
CA GLU A 96 -3.62 -17.84 8.27
C GLU A 96 -2.83 -17.01 9.28
N PHE A 97 -2.11 -15.98 8.83
CA PHE A 97 -1.41 -15.05 9.74
C PHE A 97 -2.40 -14.36 10.67
N GLN A 98 -1.98 -14.10 11.91
CA GLN A 98 -2.81 -13.42 12.89
C GLN A 98 -2.97 -11.95 12.50
N HIS A 99 -4.21 -11.52 12.27
CA HIS A 99 -4.51 -10.10 12.08
C HIS A 99 -4.26 -9.32 13.38
N ARG A 100 -3.48 -8.25 13.30
CA ARG A 100 -3.07 -7.40 14.43
C ARG A 100 -3.81 -6.06 14.48
N GLY A 101 -4.67 -5.79 13.50
CA GLY A 101 -5.47 -4.57 13.39
C GLY A 101 -4.95 -3.58 12.34
N PRO A 102 -5.64 -2.44 12.15
CA PRO A 102 -5.19 -1.38 11.25
C PRO A 102 -4.08 -0.52 11.86
N LEU A 103 -3.35 0.19 11.00
CA LEU A 103 -2.56 1.36 11.41
C LEU A 103 -3.49 2.52 11.74
N HIS A 104 -3.11 3.30 12.74
CA HIS A 104 -3.86 4.47 13.21
C HIS A 104 -3.02 5.72 13.01
N SER A 105 -3.69 6.84 12.71
CA SER A 105 -3.09 8.18 12.76
C SER A 105 -2.74 8.58 14.19
N ALA A 106 -1.91 9.62 14.38
CA ALA A 106 -1.53 10.07 15.73
C ALA A 106 -2.74 10.60 16.50
N GLY A 107 -3.79 11.03 15.77
CA GLY A 107 -5.05 11.48 16.35
C GLY A 107 -5.97 10.35 16.83
N GLY A 108 -5.59 9.09 16.61
CA GLY A 108 -6.36 7.93 17.07
C GLY A 108 -7.28 7.22 16.06
N PRO A 109 -7.81 7.81 14.96
CA PRO A 109 -8.58 7.03 13.99
C PRO A 109 -7.67 6.18 13.09
N PRO A 110 -8.17 5.05 12.56
CA PRO A 110 -7.48 4.28 11.53
C PRO A 110 -7.08 5.16 10.34
N ILE A 111 -5.92 4.87 9.75
CA ILE A 111 -5.50 5.52 8.51
C ILE A 111 -6.45 5.12 7.39
N ALA A 112 -6.86 6.10 6.59
CA ALA A 112 -7.53 5.90 5.31
C ALA A 112 -6.89 6.85 4.29
N ILE A 113 -6.18 6.30 3.32
CA ILE A 113 -5.52 7.04 2.23
C ILE A 113 -6.25 6.71 0.94
N GLU A 114 -7.01 7.67 0.40
CA GLU A 114 -7.70 7.50 -0.87
C GLU A 114 -6.71 7.10 -1.99
N GLY A 115 -7.05 6.06 -2.74
CA GLY A 115 -6.22 5.57 -3.86
C GLY A 115 -4.90 4.94 -3.45
N LEU A 116 -4.77 4.44 -2.21
CA LEU A 116 -3.54 3.79 -1.71
C LEU A 116 -3.06 2.66 -2.62
N TRP A 117 -1.84 2.78 -3.15
CA TRP A 117 -1.27 1.84 -4.10
C TRP A 117 -0.04 1.12 -3.55
N GLY A 118 1.07 1.84 -3.38
CA GLY A 118 2.34 1.28 -2.96
C GLY A 118 2.59 1.50 -1.47
N LEU A 119 3.35 0.58 -0.87
CA LEU A 119 3.92 0.69 0.47
C LEU A 119 5.41 0.34 0.39
N ALA A 120 6.27 1.10 1.07
CA ALA A 120 7.69 0.77 1.18
C ALA A 120 8.30 1.41 2.44
N PHE A 121 9.24 0.71 3.09
CA PHE A 121 10.06 1.32 4.12
C PHE A 121 11.29 1.99 3.51
N GLY A 122 11.80 3.03 4.18
CA GLY A 122 13.09 3.62 3.80
C GLY A 122 14.24 2.62 3.99
N ASN A 123 15.39 2.91 3.38
CA ASN A 123 16.55 2.01 3.41
C ASN A 123 17.69 2.50 4.32
N GLY A 124 17.48 3.58 5.07
CA GLY A 124 18.49 4.23 5.90
C GLY A 124 19.51 5.05 5.12
N GLY A 125 19.29 5.23 3.81
CA GLY A 125 20.10 6.06 2.91
C GLY A 125 19.25 7.08 2.16
N ASN A 126 19.40 7.15 0.83
CA ASN A 126 18.71 8.13 0.00
C ASN A 126 17.18 7.98 -0.01
N ALA A 127 16.64 6.80 0.34
CA ALA A 127 15.21 6.56 0.43
C ALA A 127 14.64 6.85 1.84
N GLY A 128 15.41 7.50 2.72
CA GLY A 128 14.96 7.90 4.06
C GLY A 128 15.19 6.85 5.15
N PRO A 129 14.78 7.14 6.40
CA PRO A 129 14.99 6.26 7.56
C PRO A 129 14.27 4.91 7.42
N LYS A 130 14.84 3.86 8.04
CA LYS A 130 14.32 2.48 7.90
C LYS A 130 12.97 2.26 8.56
N ASP A 131 12.67 3.02 9.61
CA ASP A 131 11.44 2.96 10.39
C ASP A 131 10.31 3.84 9.83
N VAL A 132 10.55 4.51 8.70
CA VAL A 132 9.54 5.35 8.03
C VAL A 132 8.88 4.58 6.90
N LEU A 133 7.55 4.44 7.00
CA LEU A 133 6.70 3.88 5.97
C LEU A 133 6.30 4.98 4.97
N PHE A 134 6.71 4.79 3.72
CA PHE A 134 6.29 5.57 2.55
C PHE A 134 5.14 4.87 1.83
N PHE A 135 4.31 5.66 1.16
CA PHE A 135 3.23 5.15 0.33
C PHE A 135 3.08 5.96 -0.95
N THR A 136 2.47 5.34 -1.97
CA THR A 136 1.97 6.04 -3.15
C THR A 136 0.45 5.98 -3.16
N ALA A 137 -0.18 7.02 -3.71
CA ALA A 137 -1.62 7.08 -3.84
C ALA A 137 -2.04 7.74 -5.16
N GLY A 138 -3.12 7.27 -5.75
CA GLY A 138 -3.79 7.87 -6.91
C GLY A 138 -5.19 8.38 -6.54
N PRO A 139 -5.32 9.49 -5.80
CA PRO A 139 -6.63 10.04 -5.44
C PRO A 139 -7.39 10.52 -6.68
N SER A 140 -8.72 10.60 -6.61
CA SER A 140 -9.57 11.00 -7.75
C SER A 140 -9.52 10.03 -8.95
N HIS A 141 -9.70 8.73 -8.72
CA HIS A 141 -9.78 7.70 -9.79
C HIS A 141 -8.52 7.62 -10.68
N GLU A 142 -7.33 7.70 -10.10
CA GLU A 142 -6.04 7.65 -10.83
C GLU A 142 -5.76 8.80 -11.81
N GLU A 143 -6.63 9.83 -11.90
CA GLU A 143 -6.39 11.01 -12.76
C GLU A 143 -5.15 11.81 -12.33
N HIS A 144 -4.68 11.59 -11.09
CA HIS A 144 -3.49 12.21 -10.52
C HIS A 144 -2.60 11.19 -9.82
N GLY A 145 -1.32 11.12 -10.19
CA GLY A 145 -0.32 10.34 -9.45
C GLY A 145 0.31 11.18 -8.34
N LEU A 146 0.12 10.80 -7.07
CA LEU A 146 0.83 11.41 -5.94
C LEU A 146 2.05 10.56 -5.55
N LEU A 147 3.23 11.11 -5.80
CA LEU A 147 4.48 10.67 -5.17
C LEU A 147 4.80 11.65 -4.05
N ALA A 148 4.41 11.32 -2.82
CA ALA A 148 4.65 12.16 -1.66
C ALA A 148 6.03 11.86 -1.04
N ASN A 149 6.86 12.90 -0.90
CA ASN A 149 8.00 12.93 0.02
C ASN A 149 7.86 14.15 0.94
N SER A 150 8.33 14.06 2.20
CA SER A 150 8.28 15.16 3.15
C SER A 150 9.25 16.29 2.81
N SER A 151 8.83 17.22 1.95
CA SER A 151 9.52 18.50 1.80
C SER A 151 8.52 19.63 1.57
N ARG A 152 8.07 20.22 2.69
CA ARG A 152 7.38 21.51 2.83
C ARG A 152 5.86 21.59 2.63
N PHE A 153 5.05 20.83 3.35
CA PHE A 153 3.67 21.26 3.68
C PHE A 153 3.27 20.81 5.09
N ARG A 154 2.27 21.48 5.67
CA ARG A 154 2.01 21.60 7.12
C ARG A 154 1.58 20.25 7.74
N ARG A 155 2.33 19.87 8.79
CA ARG A 155 2.21 18.77 9.77
C ARG A 155 0.80 18.19 10.02
N LEU A 156 0.63 16.90 9.73
CA LEU A 156 -0.23 15.96 10.46
C LEU A 156 0.63 14.75 10.85
N ALA A 157 0.61 14.38 12.13
CA ALA A 157 1.45 13.31 12.69
C ALA A 157 0.75 11.96 12.61
N VAL A 158 1.51 10.87 12.46
CA VAL A 158 0.98 9.51 12.65
C VAL A 158 1.84 8.66 13.56
N SER A 159 1.43 8.57 14.83
CA SER A 159 2.15 7.86 15.88
C SER A 159 1.89 6.35 15.81
N ALA A 160 2.91 5.57 15.46
CA ALA A 160 3.17 4.31 16.13
C ALA A 160 4.18 4.62 17.24
N GLU A 161 3.87 4.26 18.48
CA GLU A 161 4.76 4.52 19.62
C GLU A 161 6.03 3.65 19.47
N SER A 162 7.13 4.27 19.07
CA SER A 162 8.47 3.68 19.14
C SER A 162 8.91 3.60 20.60
N ARG A 163 9.65 2.54 20.96
CA ARG A 163 10.27 2.37 22.30
C ARG A 163 11.22 3.51 22.69
N HIS A 164 11.56 4.41 21.76
CA HIS A 164 12.38 5.60 21.99
C HIS A 164 11.57 6.90 22.15
N GLY A 165 10.25 6.81 22.37
CA GLY A 165 9.42 7.97 22.73
C GLY A 165 9.32 9.05 21.64
N THR A 166 9.69 8.73 20.40
CA THR A 166 9.58 9.64 19.25
C THR A 166 8.42 9.17 18.38
N PRO A 167 7.40 10.00 18.10
CA PRO A 167 6.29 9.60 17.25
C PRO A 167 6.78 9.32 15.84
N VAL A 168 6.36 8.18 15.27
CA VAL A 168 6.51 7.91 13.84
C VAL A 168 5.81 9.03 13.05
N LEU A 169 6.36 9.39 11.89
CA LEU A 169 5.87 10.47 11.05
C LEU A 169 5.38 9.87 9.73
N LEU A 170 4.07 9.65 9.59
CA LEU A 170 3.47 9.42 8.26
C LEU A 170 3.03 10.77 7.70
N ILE A 171 3.34 11.00 6.43
CA ILE A 171 3.03 12.24 5.71
C ILE A 171 1.81 11.95 4.83
N ALA A 172 0.63 12.42 5.23
CA ALA A 172 -0.54 12.49 4.36
C ALA A 172 -0.90 13.96 4.13
N SER A 173 -1.06 14.34 2.86
CA SER A 173 -1.45 15.70 2.43
C SER A 173 -2.93 15.74 2.06
N GLU A 174 -3.68 16.71 2.57
CA GLU A 174 -4.98 17.12 2.01
C GLU A 174 -4.79 18.29 1.02
N PRO A 175 -5.64 18.41 -0.03
CA PRO A 175 -5.51 19.49 -0.99
C PRO A 175 -6.09 20.80 -0.40
N HIS A 176 -5.27 21.85 -0.37
CA HIS A 176 -5.79 23.21 -0.48
C HIS A 176 -5.15 23.91 -1.67
N THR A 177 -6.05 24.38 -2.52
CA THR A 177 -5.87 25.07 -3.79
C THR A 177 -4.80 26.18 -3.71
N ALA A 178 -3.70 26.03 -4.44
CA ALA A 178 -2.96 27.14 -5.03
C ALA A 178 -1.88 26.62 -5.99
N THR A 179 -2.19 26.77 -7.28
CA THR A 179 -1.33 26.83 -8.47
C THR A 179 0.18 26.92 -8.21
N SER A 180 0.90 25.84 -8.54
CA SER A 180 2.08 25.85 -9.41
C SER A 180 2.62 24.40 -9.48
N GLY A 181 1.96 23.58 -10.30
CA GLY A 181 2.38 22.20 -10.58
C GLY A 181 3.07 22.13 -11.94
N TYR A 182 4.20 21.43 -12.03
CA TYR A 182 4.66 20.91 -13.31
C TYR A 182 3.62 19.87 -13.76
N HIS A 183 2.86 20.22 -14.79
CA HIS A 183 1.92 19.34 -15.46
C HIS A 183 2.69 18.28 -16.25
N PHE A 184 2.45 17.01 -15.96
CA PHE A 184 2.67 15.95 -16.93
C PHE A 184 1.33 15.26 -17.15
N SER A 185 0.68 15.60 -18.27
CA SER A 185 -0.53 14.94 -18.72
C SER A 185 -0.12 13.75 -19.59
N ARG A 186 -0.71 12.59 -19.36
CA ARG A 186 -0.53 11.43 -20.24
C ARG A 186 -1.32 11.74 -21.50
N GLY A 187 -0.62 12.08 -22.58
CA GLY A 187 -1.22 12.35 -23.89
C GLY A 187 -2.13 11.20 -24.29
N ASP A 188 -3.37 11.56 -24.59
CA ASP A 188 -4.38 10.71 -25.18
C ASP A 188 -3.79 9.99 -26.41
N ARG A 189 -3.83 8.66 -26.41
CA ARG A 189 -3.27 7.82 -27.47
C ARG A 189 -4.35 7.41 -28.46
N SER A 190 -5.22 8.35 -28.81
CA SER A 190 -6.35 8.14 -29.72
C SER A 190 -6.28 8.98 -31.01
N GLU A 191 -5.10 9.45 -31.44
CA GLU A 191 -4.93 10.03 -32.78
C GLU A 191 -3.56 9.64 -33.39
N GLU A 192 -3.41 8.38 -33.82
CA GLU A 192 -2.38 8.02 -34.82
C GLU A 192 -2.87 6.84 -35.68
N ARG A 193 -4.04 7.01 -36.30
CA ARG A 193 -4.53 6.18 -37.41
C ARG A 193 -5.13 7.07 -38.48
N GLU A 194 -4.29 7.87 -39.15
CA GLU A 194 -4.56 8.36 -40.51
C GLU A 194 -3.32 9.09 -41.06
N GLU A 195 -2.32 8.34 -41.55
CA GLU A 195 -1.40 8.83 -42.60
C GLU A 195 -0.58 7.68 -43.25
N LEU A 196 -1.28 6.63 -43.69
CA LEU A 196 -0.75 5.71 -44.71
C LEU A 196 -1.82 5.44 -45.76
N SER A 197 -2.15 6.49 -46.51
CA SER A 197 -2.81 6.39 -47.80
C SER A 197 -2.67 7.73 -48.55
N GLN A 198 -1.83 7.70 -49.59
CA GLN A 198 -1.65 8.66 -50.71
C GLN A 198 -0.33 9.43 -50.69
N GLY A 199 0.55 9.07 -51.64
CA GLY A 199 1.79 9.80 -52.00
C GLY A 199 2.92 8.87 -52.39
#